data_AF-A0A9C6TVU1-F1
#
_entry.id   AF-A0A9C6TVU1-F1
#
_cell.length_a   1.000
_cell.length_b   1.000
_cell.length_c   1.000
_cell.angle_alpha   90.00
_cell.angle_beta   90.00
_cell.angle_gamma   90.00
#
_symmetry.space_group_name_H-M   'P 1'
#
loop_
_entity.id
_entity.type
_entity.pdbx_description
1 polymer ?
#
loop_
_entity_poly.entity_id
_entity_poly.type
_entity_poly.pdbx_seq_one_letter_code
_entity_poly.pdbx_strand_id
1 'polypeptide(L)'
;MIFQFLVFPFTALSFFFAATSCCSVIVILLRGSSCFPNEVLERVIGMLKSRKDKSSVSLVCKEWYNAERWSRRNVFIGNCYSVSPEILTQRFPNIRSVTLKGKPRFSDFNLVPANWGVDIHFWLVVFAEKYLFLEELRLKRMTVIDESLKFLVRSFPNFKAISLQNCDGFSTDGLAAIAADCKTLVFLVLCVLFRLTCELQRLRFEGVHKLFEGCSSDASLIFGEHVRIRKQLWLTSHRYRFFIIGCLVTITVSQLGALLLVLASISDKTFFNSGDLL
;
A
#
# COMPACT_ATOMS: atom_id res chain seq x y z
N MET A 1 -59.77 -18.00 -7.91
CA MET A 1 -59.91 -16.66 -8.53
C MET A 1 -58.81 -15.79 -7.92
N ILE A 2 -57.57 -15.82 -8.42
CA ILE A 2 -56.98 -15.12 -9.60
C ILE A 2 -56.47 -13.70 -9.26
N PHE A 3 -55.13 -13.51 -9.39
CA PHE A 3 -54.30 -12.37 -9.86
C PHE A 3 -54.48 -10.95 -9.23
N GLN A 4 -53.46 -10.24 -8.71
CA GLN A 4 -52.21 -9.66 -9.30
C GLN A 4 -52.41 -8.29 -9.98
N PHE A 5 -51.77 -7.22 -9.46
CA PHE A 5 -50.74 -6.36 -10.11
C PHE A 5 -50.58 -4.94 -9.51
N LEU A 6 -49.29 -4.56 -9.34
CA LEU A 6 -48.62 -3.24 -9.53
C LEU A 6 -49.16 -1.99 -8.81
N VAL A 7 -48.30 -1.34 -8.00
CA VAL A 7 -47.66 -0.03 -8.31
C VAL A 7 -46.37 0.12 -7.49
N PHE A 8 -45.22 0.22 -8.18
CA PHE A 8 -43.93 0.70 -7.68
C PHE A 8 -43.87 2.24 -7.73
N PRO A 9 -43.13 2.92 -6.82
CA PRO A 9 -42.43 4.14 -7.26
C PRO A 9 -41.00 4.34 -6.70
N PHE A 10 -40.10 4.70 -7.62
CA PHE A 10 -39.12 5.81 -7.53
C PHE A 10 -38.04 5.87 -6.43
N THR A 11 -37.21 4.85 -6.27
CA THR A 11 -35.86 5.03 -5.65
C THR A 11 -34.69 4.44 -6.46
N ALA A 12 -34.95 3.92 -7.67
CA ALA A 12 -33.91 3.28 -8.50
C ALA A 12 -33.10 4.23 -9.40
N LEU A 13 -33.39 5.54 -9.43
CA LEU A 13 -32.79 6.46 -10.41
C LEU A 13 -31.56 7.24 -9.90
N SER A 14 -31.30 7.27 -8.59
CA SER A 14 -30.17 8.02 -8.01
C SER A 14 -28.85 7.24 -7.98
N PHE A 15 -28.86 5.95 -8.31
CA PHE A 15 -27.63 5.16 -8.50
C PHE A 15 -27.01 5.30 -9.90
N PHE A 16 -27.66 6.02 -10.81
CA PHE A 16 -27.25 6.05 -12.22
C PHE A 16 -26.22 7.13 -12.59
N PHE A 17 -25.87 8.07 -11.68
CA PHE A 17 -25.06 9.24 -12.04
C PHE A 17 -23.62 9.30 -11.48
N ALA A 18 -23.17 8.33 -10.66
CA ALA A 18 -21.83 8.37 -10.06
C ALA A 18 -20.76 7.46 -10.73
N ALA A 19 -21.05 6.88 -11.89
CA ALA A 19 -20.20 5.84 -12.49
C ALA A 19 -19.90 6.04 -14.00
N THR A 20 -19.71 7.28 -14.43
CA THR A 20 -19.62 7.68 -15.85
C THR A 20 -18.26 7.43 -16.54
N SER A 21 -17.49 6.42 -16.14
CA SER A 21 -16.29 6.04 -16.94
C SER A 21 -16.05 4.52 -17.11
N CYS A 22 -16.61 3.67 -16.25
CA CYS A 22 -16.48 2.20 -16.39
C CYS A 22 -17.83 1.45 -16.43
N CYS A 23 -18.97 2.12 -16.20
CA CYS A 23 -20.27 1.44 -16.23
C CYS A 23 -20.67 0.91 -17.61
N SER A 24 -20.16 1.47 -18.70
CA SER A 24 -20.60 1.05 -20.04
C SER A 24 -20.31 -0.42 -20.33
N VAL A 25 -19.19 -0.98 -19.84
CA VAL A 25 -18.85 -2.40 -20.07
C VAL A 25 -19.62 -3.34 -19.13
N ILE A 26 -19.81 -2.94 -17.87
CA ILE A 26 -20.53 -3.74 -16.87
C ILE A 26 -22.04 -3.76 -17.17
N VAL A 27 -22.62 -2.65 -17.62
CA VAL A 27 -24.04 -2.56 -17.99
C VAL A 27 -24.34 -3.35 -19.28
N ILE A 28 -23.39 -3.45 -20.22
CA ILE A 28 -23.55 -4.28 -21.41
C ILE A 28 -23.53 -5.79 -21.06
N LEU A 29 -22.69 -6.22 -20.12
CA LEU A 29 -22.62 -7.62 -19.69
C LEU A 29 -23.83 -8.07 -18.85
N LEU A 30 -24.52 -7.16 -18.17
CA LEU A 30 -25.70 -7.47 -17.33
C LEU A 30 -27.00 -7.65 -18.12
N ARG A 31 -27.05 -7.29 -19.41
CA ARG A 31 -28.25 -7.42 -20.25
C ARG A 31 -28.40 -8.79 -20.92
N GLY A 32 -27.39 -9.65 -20.86
CA GLY A 32 -27.45 -11.01 -21.40
C GLY A 32 -27.36 -12.03 -20.28
N SER A 33 -28.45 -12.75 -20.03
CA SER A 33 -28.50 -13.94 -19.16
C SER A 33 -27.72 -15.11 -19.77
N SER A 34 -26.41 -14.95 -19.96
CA SER A 34 -25.51 -16.05 -20.29
C SER A 34 -24.50 -16.18 -19.15
N CYS A 35 -24.56 -17.31 -18.47
CA CYS A 35 -23.55 -17.74 -17.49
C CYS A 35 -22.19 -17.78 -18.20
N PHE A 36 -21.41 -16.71 -18.09
CA PHE A 36 -20.06 -16.70 -18.63
C PHE A 36 -19.22 -17.74 -17.88
N PRO A 37 -18.39 -18.53 -18.58
CA PRO A 37 -17.40 -19.38 -17.91
C PRO A 37 -16.54 -18.55 -16.95
N ASN A 38 -16.12 -19.15 -15.83
CA ASN A 38 -15.35 -18.45 -14.80
C ASN A 38 -14.09 -17.79 -15.37
N GLU A 39 -13.47 -18.39 -16.39
CA GLU A 39 -12.29 -17.88 -17.08
C GLU A 39 -12.54 -16.52 -17.74
N VAL A 40 -13.74 -16.31 -18.29
CA VAL A 40 -14.13 -15.04 -18.91
C VAL A 40 -14.32 -13.98 -17.83
N LEU A 41 -15.00 -14.32 -16.74
CA LEU A 41 -15.20 -13.41 -15.59
C LEU A 41 -13.86 -13.00 -14.98
N GLU A 42 -12.94 -13.94 -14.78
CA GLU A 42 -11.60 -13.66 -14.28
C GLU A 42 -10.84 -12.71 -15.20
N ARG A 43 -10.94 -12.89 -16.52
CA ARG A 43 -10.28 -12.01 -17.49
C ARG A 43 -10.86 -10.61 -17.46
N VAL A 44 -12.19 -10.47 -17.39
CA VAL A 44 -12.87 -9.17 -17.25
C VAL A 44 -12.45 -8.48 -15.95
N ILE A 45 -12.45 -9.19 -14.82
CA ILE A 45 -12.01 -8.64 -13.52
C ILE A 45 -10.52 -8.27 -13.54
N GLY A 46 -9.70 -9.01 -14.28
CA GLY A 46 -8.30 -8.70 -14.54
C GLY A 46 -8.09 -7.35 -15.22
N MET A 47 -9.02 -6.93 -16.08
CA MET A 47 -8.97 -5.63 -16.78
C MET A 47 -9.34 -4.44 -15.87
N LEU A 48 -10.06 -4.68 -14.77
CA LEU A 48 -10.43 -3.64 -13.81
C LEU A 48 -9.18 -3.18 -13.03
N LYS A 49 -8.79 -1.92 -13.19
CA LYS A 49 -7.63 -1.34 -12.46
C LYS A 49 -8.02 -0.84 -11.06
N SER A 50 -9.23 -0.35 -10.90
CA SER A 50 -9.73 0.24 -9.65
C SER A 50 -10.15 -0.84 -8.65
N ARG A 51 -9.69 -0.71 -7.40
CA ARG A 51 -10.15 -1.58 -6.30
C ARG A 51 -11.63 -1.43 -6.00
N LYS A 52 -12.18 -0.22 -6.19
CA LYS A 52 -13.60 0.07 -5.94
C LYS A 52 -14.47 -0.68 -6.95
N ASP A 53 -14.05 -0.69 -8.21
CA ASP A 53 -14.82 -1.33 -9.29
C ASP A 53 -14.84 -2.84 -9.10
N LYS A 54 -13.70 -3.45 -8.70
CA LYS A 54 -13.66 -4.87 -8.31
C LYS A 54 -14.61 -5.17 -7.16
N SER A 55 -14.63 -4.32 -6.13
CA SER A 55 -15.57 -4.47 -5.02
C SER A 55 -17.03 -4.35 -5.47
N SER A 56 -17.38 -3.40 -6.34
CA SER A 56 -18.73 -3.26 -6.89
C SER A 56 -19.17 -4.49 -7.69
N VAL A 57 -18.26 -5.04 -8.50
CA VAL A 57 -18.50 -6.25 -9.29
C VAL A 57 -18.79 -7.47 -8.41
N SER A 58 -18.14 -7.59 -7.26
CA SER A 58 -18.41 -8.68 -6.32
C SER A 58 -19.84 -8.70 -5.73
N LEU A 59 -20.60 -7.61 -5.91
CA LEU A 59 -21.97 -7.46 -5.40
C LEU A 59 -23.05 -7.78 -6.45
N VAL A 60 -22.66 -8.11 -7.69
CA VAL A 60 -23.59 -8.38 -8.79
C VAL A 60 -24.36 -9.69 -8.56
N CYS A 61 -23.64 -10.81 -8.43
CA CYS A 61 -24.21 -12.12 -8.11
C CYS A 61 -23.11 -13.06 -7.56
N LYS A 62 -23.48 -14.32 -7.24
CA LYS A 62 -22.57 -15.30 -6.61
C LYS A 62 -21.39 -15.69 -7.49
N GLU A 63 -21.60 -15.78 -8.80
CA GLU A 63 -20.57 -16.12 -9.78
C GLU A 63 -19.50 -15.03 -9.84
N TRP A 64 -19.91 -13.76 -9.97
CA TRP A 64 -19.00 -12.61 -9.94
C TRP A 64 -18.32 -12.43 -8.58
N TYR A 65 -19.03 -12.71 -7.48
CA TYR A 65 -18.44 -12.75 -6.14
C TYR A 65 -17.30 -13.77 -6.06
N ASN A 66 -17.52 -14.99 -6.56
CA ASN A 66 -16.53 -16.06 -6.53
C ASN A 66 -15.35 -15.74 -7.46
N ALA A 67 -15.62 -15.31 -8.69
CA ALA A 67 -14.56 -14.92 -9.64
C ALA A 67 -13.70 -13.77 -9.09
N GLU A 68 -14.30 -12.77 -8.43
CA GLU A 68 -13.56 -11.69 -7.78
C GLU A 68 -12.72 -12.18 -6.60
N ARG A 69 -13.31 -13.03 -5.74
CA ARG A 69 -12.62 -13.67 -4.62
C ARG A 69 -11.35 -14.41 -5.05
N TRP A 70 -11.43 -15.23 -6.10
CA TRP A 70 -10.31 -16.03 -6.58
C TRP A 70 -9.25 -15.23 -7.36
N SER A 71 -9.67 -14.19 -8.07
CA SER A 71 -8.78 -13.35 -8.90
C SER A 71 -8.11 -12.22 -8.12
N ARG A 72 -8.59 -11.85 -6.93
CA ARG A 72 -8.05 -10.74 -6.12
C ARG A 72 -6.63 -11.07 -5.62
N ARG A 73 -5.64 -10.39 -6.21
CA ARG A 73 -4.22 -10.48 -5.79
C ARG A 73 -3.80 -9.40 -4.79
N ASN A 74 -4.47 -8.25 -4.79
CA ASN A 74 -4.05 -7.08 -4.00
C ASN A 74 -5.17 -6.62 -3.07
N VAL A 75 -4.89 -6.54 -1.77
CA VAL A 75 -5.88 -6.10 -0.76
C VAL A 75 -5.37 -4.91 0.03
N PHE A 76 -6.30 -4.02 0.35
CA PHE A 76 -6.07 -2.84 1.17
C PHE A 76 -7.00 -2.87 2.38
N ILE A 77 -6.41 -2.83 3.57
CA ILE A 77 -7.09 -2.78 4.85
C ILE A 77 -6.74 -1.44 5.49
N GLY A 78 -7.73 -0.55 5.51
CA GLY A 78 -7.58 0.82 6.01
C GLY A 78 -7.52 0.92 7.53
N ASN A 79 -7.88 -0.16 8.24
CA ASN A 79 -7.83 -0.31 9.68
C ASN A 79 -7.62 -1.80 10.00
N CYS A 80 -6.47 -2.19 10.55
CA CYS A 80 -6.17 -3.59 10.88
C CYS A 80 -7.04 -4.14 12.02
N TYR A 81 -7.78 -3.29 12.73
CA TYR A 81 -8.73 -3.73 13.77
C TYR A 81 -10.14 -3.97 13.22
N SER A 82 -10.43 -3.65 11.96
CA SER A 82 -11.77 -3.82 11.39
C SER A 82 -12.07 -5.23 10.87
N VAL A 83 -11.04 -6.06 10.73
CA VAL A 83 -11.16 -7.40 10.16
C VAL A 83 -10.03 -8.27 10.69
N SER A 84 -10.31 -9.54 10.97
CA SER A 84 -9.30 -10.50 11.38
C SER A 84 -8.58 -11.11 10.16
N PRO A 85 -7.32 -11.57 10.31
CA PRO A 85 -6.62 -12.26 9.23
C PRO A 85 -7.34 -13.52 8.77
N GLU A 86 -8.02 -14.26 9.65
CA GLU A 86 -8.76 -15.47 9.31
C GLU A 86 -9.91 -15.15 8.33
N ILE A 87 -10.68 -14.09 8.60
CA ILE A 87 -11.75 -13.64 7.71
C ILE A 87 -11.17 -13.21 6.36
N LEU A 88 -10.00 -12.54 6.37
CA LEU A 88 -9.33 -12.13 5.13
C LEU A 88 -8.93 -13.34 4.29
N THR A 89 -8.28 -14.34 4.91
CA THR A 89 -7.81 -15.54 4.22
C THR A 89 -8.94 -16.39 3.68
N GLN A 90 -10.07 -16.45 4.38
CA GLN A 90 -11.29 -17.01 3.85
C GLN A 90 -11.79 -16.19 2.65
N ARG A 91 -11.88 -14.87 2.75
CA ARG A 91 -12.47 -14.07 1.66
C ARG A 91 -11.59 -14.02 0.41
N PHE A 92 -10.27 -14.03 0.52
CA PHE A 92 -9.35 -13.88 -0.61
C PHE A 92 -8.21 -14.90 -0.48
N PRO A 93 -8.28 -16.05 -1.14
CA PRO A 93 -7.30 -17.13 -0.97
C PRO A 93 -5.97 -16.89 -1.69
N ASN A 94 -5.94 -16.00 -2.70
CA ASN A 94 -4.84 -15.91 -3.67
C ASN A 94 -4.05 -14.59 -3.62
N ILE A 95 -3.96 -13.96 -2.44
CA ILE A 95 -3.30 -12.67 -2.25
C ILE A 95 -1.79 -12.76 -2.53
N ARG A 96 -1.26 -11.73 -3.18
CA ARG A 96 0.18 -11.48 -3.39
C ARG A 96 0.66 -10.16 -2.79
N SER A 97 -0.22 -9.18 -2.62
CA SER A 97 0.12 -7.88 -2.02
C SER A 97 -0.92 -7.45 -1.00
N VAL A 98 -0.45 -7.09 0.21
CA VAL A 98 -1.30 -6.59 1.29
C VAL A 98 -0.84 -5.19 1.69
N THR A 99 -1.80 -4.26 1.82
CA THR A 99 -1.59 -2.99 2.50
C THR A 99 -2.41 -2.96 3.79
N LEU A 100 -1.75 -2.77 4.93
CA LEU A 100 -2.37 -2.71 6.26
C LEU A 100 -2.08 -1.35 6.92
N LYS A 101 -3.10 -0.76 7.54
CA LYS A 101 -2.97 0.43 8.36
C LYS A 101 -3.36 0.14 9.81
N GLY A 102 -2.53 0.58 10.75
CA GLY A 102 -2.76 0.36 12.19
C GLY A 102 -3.30 1.59 12.90
N LYS A 103 -2.42 2.25 13.64
CA LYS A 103 -2.74 3.40 14.49
C LYS A 103 -3.47 4.50 13.69
N PRO A 104 -4.43 5.21 14.31
CA PRO A 104 -5.16 6.29 13.66
C PRO A 104 -4.22 7.43 13.27
N ARG A 105 -4.69 8.35 12.42
CA ARG A 105 -3.87 9.46 11.92
C ARG A 105 -3.27 10.35 13.02
N PHE A 106 -3.91 10.39 14.18
CA PHE A 106 -3.43 11.15 15.34
C PHE A 106 -2.09 10.65 15.88
N SER A 107 -1.65 9.42 15.54
CA SER A 107 -0.33 8.91 15.93
C SER A 107 0.81 9.70 15.32
N ASP A 108 0.62 10.34 14.16
CA ASP A 108 1.64 11.18 13.54
C ASP A 108 1.97 12.42 14.40
N PHE A 109 1.07 12.78 15.33
CA PHE A 109 1.19 13.92 16.23
C PHE A 109 1.50 13.51 17.68
N ASN A 110 1.90 12.26 17.92
CA ASN A 110 2.11 11.70 19.26
C ASN A 110 0.87 11.79 20.19
N LEU A 111 -0.33 11.91 19.62
CA LEU A 111 -1.60 11.97 20.37
C LEU A 111 -2.17 10.59 20.69
N VAL A 112 -1.38 9.54 20.47
CA VAL A 112 -1.78 8.15 20.64
C VAL A 112 -0.75 7.48 21.56
N PRO A 113 -1.19 6.77 22.61
CA PRO A 113 -0.32 5.99 23.48
C PRO A 113 0.66 5.11 22.70
N ALA A 114 1.89 5.01 23.19
CA ALA A 114 2.94 4.22 22.53
C ALA A 114 2.52 2.75 22.33
N ASN A 115 1.76 2.20 23.27
CA ASN A 115 1.23 0.84 23.30
C ASN A 115 -0.16 0.64 22.64
N TRP A 116 -0.68 1.63 21.89
CA TRP A 116 -1.98 1.49 21.21
C TRP A 116 -1.97 0.40 20.12
N GLY A 117 -0.79 0.15 19.54
CA GLY A 117 -0.61 -0.77 18.42
C GLY A 117 -0.45 -2.21 18.86
N VAL A 118 -1.00 -3.15 18.10
CA VAL A 118 -0.58 -4.56 18.15
C VAL A 118 0.49 -4.79 17.08
N ASP A 119 1.46 -5.63 17.40
CA ASP A 119 2.50 -6.02 16.46
C ASP A 119 1.92 -6.74 15.24
N ILE A 120 2.54 -6.56 14.07
CA ILE A 120 2.15 -7.24 12.84
C ILE A 120 2.24 -8.77 12.92
N HIS A 121 2.97 -9.34 13.89
CA HIS A 121 3.23 -10.77 14.03
C HIS A 121 1.97 -11.63 13.87
N PHE A 122 0.87 -11.24 14.53
CA PHE A 122 -0.40 -11.96 14.47
C PHE A 122 -0.92 -12.13 13.03
N TRP A 123 -0.75 -11.10 12.19
CA TRP A 123 -1.10 -11.19 10.77
C TRP A 123 -0.13 -12.09 10.01
N LEU A 124 1.18 -12.01 10.32
CA LEU A 124 2.20 -12.78 9.63
C LEU A 124 2.06 -14.28 9.85
N VAL A 125 1.71 -14.72 11.07
CA VAL A 125 1.49 -16.15 11.38
C VAL A 125 0.41 -16.73 10.46
N VAL A 126 -0.74 -16.08 10.38
CA VAL A 126 -1.85 -16.53 9.52
C VAL A 126 -1.49 -16.42 8.03
N PHE A 127 -0.75 -15.38 7.64
CA PHE A 127 -0.29 -15.23 6.26
C PHE A 127 0.71 -16.30 5.86
N ALA A 128 1.59 -16.72 6.77
CA ALA A 128 2.58 -17.77 6.50
C ALA A 128 1.89 -19.12 6.23
N GLU A 129 0.75 -19.38 6.89
CA GLU A 129 -0.02 -20.60 6.65
C GLU A 129 -0.82 -20.58 5.34
N LYS A 130 -1.34 -19.42 4.91
CA LYS A 130 -2.30 -19.33 3.80
C LYS A 130 -1.74 -18.72 2.52
N TYR A 131 -0.73 -17.85 2.62
CA TYR A 131 -0.22 -17.03 1.53
C TYR A 131 1.28 -17.27 1.30
N LEU A 132 1.65 -18.51 0.95
CA LEU A 132 3.04 -18.91 0.67
C LEU A 132 3.71 -18.11 -0.46
N PHE A 133 2.91 -17.47 -1.32
CA PHE A 133 3.36 -16.64 -2.45
C PHE A 133 3.13 -15.14 -2.21
N LEU A 134 3.10 -14.69 -0.95
CA LEU A 134 3.04 -13.26 -0.65
C LEU A 134 4.33 -12.59 -1.15
N GLU A 135 4.17 -11.59 -2.02
CA GLU A 135 5.28 -10.88 -2.65
C GLU A 135 5.49 -9.49 -2.03
N GLU A 136 4.43 -8.89 -1.49
CA GLU A 136 4.48 -7.50 -1.06
C GLU A 136 3.67 -7.23 0.20
N LEU A 137 4.27 -6.48 1.13
CA LEU A 137 3.62 -6.02 2.35
C LEU A 137 3.86 -4.52 2.57
N ARG A 138 2.78 -3.74 2.60
CA ARG A 138 2.81 -2.30 2.85
C ARG A 138 2.14 -2.01 4.19
N LEU A 139 2.93 -1.64 5.18
CA LEU A 139 2.49 -1.30 6.51
C LEU A 139 2.50 0.21 6.70
N LYS A 140 1.42 0.74 7.27
CA LYS A 140 1.33 2.15 7.64
C LYS A 140 0.88 2.28 9.08
N ARG A 141 1.66 2.99 9.91
CA ARG A 141 1.36 3.21 11.33
C ARG A 141 1.13 1.90 12.10
N MET A 142 1.88 0.88 11.78
CA MET A 142 1.88 -0.40 12.49
C MET A 142 3.04 -0.42 13.48
N THR A 143 2.88 -1.19 14.55
CA THR A 143 4.02 -1.60 15.37
C THR A 143 4.59 -2.89 14.77
N VAL A 144 5.91 -2.92 14.61
CA VAL A 144 6.66 -3.99 13.95
C VAL A 144 7.96 -4.20 14.72
N ILE A 145 8.11 -5.34 15.38
CA ILE A 145 9.33 -5.74 16.08
C ILE A 145 10.32 -6.48 15.17
N ASP A 146 11.59 -6.52 15.56
CA ASP A 146 12.66 -7.18 14.78
C ASP A 146 12.39 -8.67 14.54
N GLU A 147 11.83 -9.36 15.53
CA GLU A 147 11.46 -10.78 15.38
C GLU A 147 10.38 -11.00 14.33
N SER A 148 9.45 -10.05 14.15
CA SER A 148 8.44 -10.10 13.11
C SER A 148 9.04 -9.87 11.71
N LEU A 149 10.06 -9.01 11.61
CA LEU A 149 10.79 -8.82 10.34
C LEU A 149 11.61 -10.06 9.98
N LYS A 150 12.31 -10.66 10.95
CA LYS A 150 13.04 -11.93 10.76
C LYS A 150 12.08 -13.06 10.38
N PHE A 151 10.92 -13.15 11.03
CA PHE A 151 9.87 -14.12 10.71
C PHE A 151 9.38 -13.93 9.27
N LEU A 152 9.08 -12.70 8.86
CA LEU A 152 8.64 -12.39 7.50
C LEU A 152 9.63 -12.91 6.44
N VAL A 153 10.92 -12.63 6.59
CA VAL A 153 11.94 -13.07 5.64
C VAL A 153 12.04 -14.59 5.58
N ARG A 154 11.96 -15.28 6.72
CA ARG A 154 12.01 -16.75 6.80
C ARG A 154 10.78 -17.42 6.21
N SER A 155 9.59 -16.84 6.41
CA SER A 155 8.32 -17.45 6.02
C SER A 155 7.96 -17.22 4.54
N PHE A 156 8.49 -16.19 3.89
CA PHE A 156 8.11 -15.81 2.53
C PHE A 156 9.34 -15.74 1.58
N PRO A 157 9.79 -16.88 1.01
CA PRO A 157 11.01 -16.92 0.20
C PRO A 157 10.92 -16.17 -1.14
N ASN A 158 9.69 -15.87 -1.59
CA ASN A 158 9.41 -15.12 -2.81
C ASN A 158 9.07 -13.65 -2.55
N PHE A 159 9.34 -13.15 -1.34
CA PHE A 159 9.02 -11.80 -0.96
C PHE A 159 9.87 -10.77 -1.73
N LYS A 160 9.22 -9.73 -2.25
CA LYS A 160 9.82 -8.76 -3.18
C LYS A 160 9.85 -7.35 -2.59
N ALA A 161 8.83 -6.94 -1.86
CA ALA A 161 8.65 -5.54 -1.47
C ALA A 161 8.05 -5.39 -0.06
N ILE A 162 8.78 -4.76 0.87
CA ILE A 162 8.22 -4.24 2.12
C ILE A 162 8.18 -2.72 2.10
N SER A 163 7.08 -2.12 2.55
CA SER A 163 6.98 -0.68 2.75
C SER A 163 6.54 -0.40 4.18
N LEU A 164 7.38 0.27 4.95
CA LEU A 164 7.13 0.69 6.33
C LEU A 164 6.91 2.21 6.39
N GLN A 165 5.66 2.66 6.45
CA GLN A 165 5.32 4.08 6.53
C GLN A 165 4.89 4.46 7.94
N ASN A 166 5.61 5.34 8.63
CA ASN A 166 5.31 5.74 10.02
C ASN A 166 5.18 4.52 10.98
N CYS A 167 5.95 3.45 10.76
CA CYS A 167 5.92 2.27 11.65
C CYS A 167 6.96 2.42 12.77
N ASP A 168 6.70 1.82 13.92
CA ASP A 168 7.57 1.82 15.09
C ASP A 168 7.85 0.39 15.60
N GLY A 169 8.75 0.22 16.57
CA GLY A 169 9.05 -1.07 17.22
C GLY A 169 10.28 -1.82 16.71
N PHE A 170 10.82 -1.48 15.54
CA PHE A 170 11.99 -2.16 14.95
C PHE A 170 13.27 -1.34 15.13
N SER A 171 14.41 -2.04 15.15
CA SER A 171 15.75 -1.51 15.22
C SER A 171 16.52 -1.68 13.90
N THR A 172 17.81 -1.33 13.90
CA THR A 172 18.72 -1.59 12.78
C THR A 172 18.88 -3.08 12.48
N ASP A 173 18.76 -3.94 13.50
CA ASP A 173 18.98 -5.38 13.36
C ASP A 173 17.85 -6.04 12.58
N GLY A 174 16.60 -5.63 12.82
CA GLY A 174 15.46 -6.08 12.04
C GLY A 174 15.54 -5.64 10.57
N LEU A 175 16.02 -4.42 10.31
CA LEU A 175 16.25 -3.95 8.93
C LEU A 175 17.41 -4.69 8.26
N ALA A 176 18.49 -4.96 9.00
CA ALA A 176 19.63 -5.72 8.50
C ALA A 176 19.20 -7.14 8.10
N ALA A 177 18.30 -7.78 8.85
CA ALA A 177 17.75 -9.09 8.52
C ALA A 177 16.99 -9.09 7.17
N ILE A 178 16.24 -8.02 6.86
CA ILE A 178 15.57 -7.87 5.56
C ILE A 178 16.59 -7.55 4.46
N ALA A 179 17.55 -6.68 4.75
CA ALA A 179 18.57 -6.27 3.79
C ALA A 179 19.47 -7.45 3.38
N ALA A 180 19.76 -8.38 4.30
CA ALA A 180 20.55 -9.58 4.01
C ALA A 180 19.92 -10.49 2.94
N ASP A 181 18.60 -10.45 2.76
CA ASP A 181 17.88 -11.27 1.78
C ASP A 181 17.66 -10.55 0.42
N CYS A 182 18.24 -9.36 0.25
CA CYS A 182 18.60 -8.62 -0.97
C CYS A 182 17.65 -8.54 -2.20
N LYS A 183 16.42 -9.04 -2.17
CA LYS A 183 15.42 -8.81 -3.24
C LYS A 183 14.55 -7.57 -3.01
N THR A 184 14.63 -6.97 -1.81
CA THR A 184 13.65 -5.99 -1.30
C THR A 184 14.21 -4.58 -1.05
N LEU A 185 15.49 -4.35 -1.36
CA LEU A 185 16.29 -3.18 -0.95
C LEU A 185 15.76 -1.80 -1.39
N VAL A 186 15.10 -1.69 -2.55
CA VAL A 186 14.74 -0.38 -3.15
C VAL A 186 13.73 0.41 -2.31
N PHE A 187 12.87 -0.26 -1.53
CA PHE A 187 11.85 0.40 -0.72
C PHE A 187 12.27 0.66 0.74
N LEU A 188 13.25 -0.11 1.25
CA LEU A 188 13.83 0.06 2.59
C LEU A 188 14.46 1.44 2.77
N VAL A 189 15.14 1.93 1.72
CA VAL A 189 15.81 3.24 1.71
C VAL A 189 14.80 4.38 1.91
N LEU A 190 13.66 4.35 1.21
CA LEU A 190 12.57 5.34 1.39
C LEU A 190 12.00 5.35 2.82
N CYS A 191 11.93 4.18 3.47
CA CYS A 191 11.44 4.04 4.84
C CYS A 191 12.43 4.59 5.88
N VAL A 192 13.72 4.28 5.75
CA VAL A 192 14.78 4.80 6.63
C VAL A 192 14.87 6.33 6.52
N LEU A 193 14.79 6.86 5.30
CA LEU A 193 14.81 8.30 5.07
C LEU A 193 13.58 9.00 5.66
N PHE A 194 12.40 8.41 5.51
CA PHE A 194 11.17 8.94 6.11
C PHE A 194 11.19 8.87 7.66
N ARG A 195 11.79 7.83 8.24
CA ARG A 195 11.92 7.71 9.70
C ARG A 195 12.92 8.74 10.26
N LEU A 196 14.10 8.87 9.64
CA LEU A 196 15.10 9.88 10.01
C LEU A 196 14.51 11.29 10.01
N THR A 197 13.65 11.56 9.03
CA THR A 197 13.06 12.88 8.91
C THR A 197 11.86 13.10 9.82
N CYS A 198 11.10 12.06 10.17
CA CYS A 198 10.08 12.14 11.23
C CYS A 198 10.70 12.30 12.62
N GLU A 199 11.81 11.65 12.93
CA GLU A 199 12.51 11.82 14.22
C GLU A 199 13.14 13.23 14.34
N LEU A 200 13.68 13.78 13.25
CA LEU A 200 14.10 15.19 13.19
C LEU A 200 12.93 16.18 13.38
N GLN A 201 11.72 15.81 12.96
CA GLN A 201 10.50 16.60 13.23
C GLN A 201 10.01 16.44 14.68
N ARG A 202 10.28 15.30 15.33
CA ARG A 202 9.90 14.99 16.72
C ARG A 202 10.73 15.75 17.76
N LEU A 203 12.06 15.78 17.61
CA LEU A 203 12.97 16.59 18.44
C LEU A 203 12.60 18.08 18.44
N ARG A 204 11.93 18.54 17.39
CA ARG A 204 11.52 19.93 17.19
C ARG A 204 10.20 20.29 17.90
N PHE A 205 9.29 19.33 18.11
CA PHE A 205 7.99 19.59 18.76
C PHE A 205 8.04 19.46 20.28
N GLU A 206 8.91 18.59 20.79
CA GLU A 206 9.10 18.40 22.24
C GLU A 206 9.73 19.64 22.90
N GLY A 207 10.59 20.37 22.18
CA GLY A 207 11.06 21.69 22.59
C GLY A 207 9.98 22.77 22.61
N VAL A 208 8.95 22.65 21.76
CA VAL A 208 7.81 23.58 21.71
C VAL A 208 6.84 23.29 22.85
N HIS A 209 6.58 22.02 23.19
CA HIS A 209 5.72 21.65 24.33
C HIS A 209 6.26 22.19 25.66
N LYS A 210 7.58 22.07 25.90
CA LYS A 210 8.23 22.64 27.10
C LYS A 210 8.19 24.18 27.14
N LEU A 211 8.06 24.85 26.00
CA LEU A 211 7.88 26.31 25.93
C LEU A 211 6.43 26.73 26.25
N PHE A 212 5.43 25.91 25.89
CA PHE A 212 4.02 26.19 26.16
C PHE A 212 3.63 25.94 27.63
N GLU A 213 4.31 25.01 28.31
CA GLU A 213 4.05 24.69 29.73
C GLU A 213 4.58 25.76 30.71
N GLY A 214 5.43 26.69 30.23
CA GLY A 214 6.08 27.71 31.06
C GLY A 214 5.56 29.14 30.93
N CYS A 215 4.68 29.48 29.99
CA CYS A 215 4.31 30.88 29.76
C CYS A 215 2.88 31.05 29.20
N SER A 216 1.91 31.35 30.07
CA SER A 216 0.49 31.49 29.68
C SER A 216 0.05 32.91 29.32
N SER A 217 0.94 33.89 29.09
CA SER A 217 0.51 35.30 29.06
C SER A 217 0.83 36.14 27.81
N ASP A 218 1.61 35.68 26.81
CA ASP A 218 1.96 36.54 25.66
C ASP A 218 1.65 35.91 24.29
N ALA A 219 0.46 36.21 23.76
CA ALA A 219 0.00 35.74 22.45
C ALA A 219 0.85 36.25 21.26
N SER A 220 1.54 37.38 21.42
CA SER A 220 2.43 37.98 20.43
C SER A 220 3.71 37.18 20.20
N LEU A 221 4.24 36.53 21.25
CA LEU A 221 5.41 35.63 21.14
C LEU A 221 5.05 34.30 20.46
N ILE A 222 3.84 33.78 20.72
CA ILE A 222 3.32 32.56 20.07
C ILE A 222 3.21 32.75 18.55
N PHE A 223 2.73 33.92 18.10
CA PHE A 223 2.58 34.20 16.67
C PHE A 223 3.94 34.33 15.96
N GLY A 224 4.92 34.98 16.61
CA GLY A 224 6.29 35.10 16.09
C GLY A 224 6.98 33.74 15.91
N GLU A 225 6.85 32.84 16.88
CA GLU A 225 7.36 31.47 16.79
C GLU A 225 6.60 30.65 15.73
N HIS A 226 5.27 30.80 15.61
CA HIS A 226 4.49 30.14 14.54
C HIS A 226 4.97 30.51 13.14
N VAL A 227 5.26 31.80 12.90
CA VAL A 227 5.78 32.27 11.61
C VAL A 227 7.20 31.73 11.35
N ARG A 228 8.05 31.70 12.39
CA ARG A 228 9.41 31.15 12.30
C ARG A 228 9.39 29.65 12.01
N ILE A 229 8.51 28.91 12.67
CA ILE A 229 8.30 27.47 12.48
C ILE A 229 7.80 27.18 11.07
N ARG A 230 6.85 27.97 10.55
CA ARG A 230 6.31 27.83 9.18
C ARG A 230 7.37 28.08 8.11
N LYS A 231 8.24 29.07 8.30
CA LYS A 231 9.36 29.38 7.39
C LYS A 231 10.40 28.26 7.36
N GLN A 232 10.72 27.71 8.53
CA GLN A 232 11.62 26.57 8.66
C GLN A 232 11.03 25.27 8.09
N LEU A 233 9.72 25.01 8.26
CA LEU A 233 9.00 23.90 7.60
C LEU A 233 9.02 24.02 6.08
N TRP A 234 8.89 25.24 5.56
CA TRP A 234 8.97 25.52 4.13
C TRP A 234 10.38 25.22 3.58
N LEU A 235 11.44 25.64 4.28
CA LEU A 235 12.83 25.35 3.89
C LEU A 235 13.17 23.85 3.98
N THR A 236 12.71 23.14 5.02
CA THR A 236 12.87 21.69 5.13
C THR A 236 12.14 20.97 3.99
N SER A 237 10.90 21.36 3.67
CA SER A 237 10.14 20.82 2.54
C SER A 237 10.85 21.04 1.19
N HIS A 238 11.54 22.19 1.04
CA HIS A 238 12.32 22.48 -0.17
C HIS A 238 13.57 21.60 -0.29
N ARG A 239 14.32 21.41 0.81
CA ARG A 239 15.46 20.46 0.84
C ARG A 239 15.02 19.02 0.55
N TYR A 240 13.82 18.65 0.99
CA TYR A 240 13.19 17.37 0.68
C TYR A 240 12.83 17.20 -0.79
N ARG A 241 12.30 18.25 -1.42
CA ARG A 241 12.02 18.23 -2.86
C ARG A 241 13.30 18.00 -3.65
N PHE A 242 14.38 18.68 -3.28
CA PHE A 242 15.70 18.44 -3.90
C PHE A 242 16.23 17.04 -3.66
N PHE A 243 16.08 16.51 -2.45
CA PHE A 243 16.52 15.16 -2.13
C PHE A 243 15.71 14.09 -2.90
N ILE A 244 14.39 14.24 -3.00
CA ILE A 244 13.52 13.35 -3.81
C ILE A 244 13.92 13.42 -5.29
N ILE A 245 14.18 14.62 -5.81
CA ILE A 245 14.67 14.81 -7.18
C ILE A 245 16.04 14.13 -7.34
N GLY A 246 16.94 14.25 -6.36
CA GLY A 246 18.23 13.57 -6.35
C GLY A 246 18.10 12.05 -6.40
N CYS A 247 17.22 11.46 -5.58
CA CYS A 247 16.93 10.02 -5.62
C CYS A 247 16.37 9.60 -6.99
N LEU A 248 15.41 10.36 -7.55
CA LEU A 248 14.88 10.13 -8.89
C LEU A 248 16.00 10.14 -9.95
N VAL A 249 16.93 11.10 -9.88
CA VAL A 249 18.08 11.18 -10.78
C VAL A 249 19.01 9.99 -10.61
N THR A 250 19.34 9.58 -9.38
CA THR A 250 20.20 8.39 -9.17
C THR A 250 19.56 7.11 -9.70
N ILE A 251 18.24 6.96 -9.55
CA ILE A 251 17.50 5.82 -10.08
C ILE A 251 17.52 5.86 -11.61
N THR A 252 17.23 7.00 -12.24
CA THR A 252 17.24 7.09 -13.71
C THR A 252 18.64 6.87 -14.29
N VAL A 253 19.69 7.40 -13.67
CA VAL A 253 21.08 7.15 -14.08
C VAL A 253 21.43 5.66 -13.95
N SER A 254 21.04 5.01 -12.85
CA SER A 254 21.27 3.57 -12.68
C SER A 254 20.53 2.71 -13.71
N GLN A 255 19.29 3.07 -14.06
CA GLN A 255 18.50 2.38 -15.07
C GLN A 255 19.04 2.61 -16.49
N LEU A 256 19.50 3.83 -16.78
CA LEU A 256 20.15 4.15 -18.05
C LEU A 256 21.50 3.43 -18.19
N GLY A 257 22.29 3.35 -17.12
CA GLY A 257 23.54 2.60 -17.08
C GLY A 257 23.32 1.12 -17.35
N ALA A 258 22.33 0.51 -16.69
CA ALA A 258 21.94 -0.88 -16.94
C ALA A 258 21.48 -1.09 -18.40
N LEU A 259 20.69 -0.17 -18.95
CA LEU A 259 20.24 -0.23 -20.34
C LEU A 259 21.41 -0.13 -21.33
N LEU A 260 22.36 0.77 -21.11
CA LEU A 260 23.55 0.91 -21.94
C LEU A 260 24.45 -0.32 -21.87
N LEU A 261 24.58 -0.94 -20.69
CA LEU A 261 25.34 -2.17 -20.52
C LEU A 261 24.70 -3.35 -21.27
N VAL A 262 23.37 -3.43 -21.26
CA VAL A 262 22.62 -4.40 -22.07
C VAL A 262 22.79 -4.11 -23.58
N LEU A 263 22.69 -2.86 -24.01
CA LEU A 263 22.88 -2.46 -25.41
C LEU A 263 24.32 -2.74 -25.89
N ALA A 264 25.34 -2.47 -25.07
CA ALA A 264 26.72 -2.81 -25.37
C ALA A 264 26.93 -4.33 -25.48
N SER A 265 26.30 -5.12 -24.60
CA SER A 265 26.33 -6.59 -24.68
C SER A 265 25.65 -7.17 -25.93
N ILE A 266 24.68 -6.43 -26.49
CA ILE A 266 24.04 -6.76 -27.77
C ILE A 266 24.93 -6.33 -28.94
N SER A 267 25.66 -5.21 -28.82
CA SER A 267 26.61 -4.75 -29.83
C SER A 267 27.79 -5.71 -30.04
N ASP A 268 28.24 -6.42 -29.01
CA ASP A 268 29.27 -7.47 -29.12
C ASP A 268 28.72 -8.77 -29.76
N LYS A 269 27.38 -8.93 -29.79
CA LYS A 269 26.70 -10.00 -30.51
C LYS A 269 26.27 -9.51 -31.89
N THR A 270 27.25 -9.27 -32.76
CA THR A 270 26.98 -9.12 -34.20
C THR A 270 26.38 -10.41 -34.75
N PHE A 271 25.52 -10.31 -35.76
CA PHE A 271 24.87 -11.42 -36.47
C PHE A 271 25.86 -12.51 -36.95
N PHE A 272 27.15 -12.19 -37.03
CA PHE A 272 28.23 -13.14 -37.35
C PHE A 272 28.66 -14.07 -36.19
N ASN A 273 28.38 -13.71 -34.93
CA ASN A 273 28.80 -14.47 -33.74
C ASN A 273 27.67 -15.24 -33.04
N SER A 274 26.40 -14.92 -33.31
CA SER A 274 25.25 -15.68 -32.81
C SER A 274 24.76 -16.57 -33.95
N GLY A 275 25.36 -17.75 -34.10
CA GLY A 275 25.08 -18.69 -35.19
C GLY A 275 23.68 -19.31 -35.15
N ASP A 276 22.64 -18.49 -35.25
CA ASP A 276 21.28 -18.93 -35.56
C ASP A 276 20.93 -18.45 -36.98
N LEU A 277 21.06 -19.39 -37.92
CA LEU A 277 20.39 -19.34 -39.21
C LEU A 277 19.09 -20.14 -39.08
N LEU A 278 17.96 -19.44 -39.27
CA LEU A 278 16.57 -19.94 -39.38
C LEU A 278 15.93 -20.53 -38.12
#